data_AF-A0A0N1LT82-F1
#
_entry.id   AF-A0A0N1LT82-F1
#
_cell.length_a   1.000
_cell.length_b   1.000
_cell.length_c   1.000
_cell.angle_alpha   90.00
_cell.angle_beta   90.00
_cell.angle_gamma   90.00
#
_symmetry.space_group_name_H-M   'P 1'
#
loop_
_entity.id
_entity.type
_entity.pdbx_description
1 polymer ?
#
loop_
_entity_poly.entity_id
_entity_poly.type
_entity_poly.pdbx_seq_one_letter_code
_entity_poly.pdbx_strand_id
1 'polypeptide(L)'
;MREELHRFFRAARGAGVRVSPAESIDAMRAVTQVGFADRGLLRDTLLVTLAKTQEEKQALGECFDLFFSRPEPPPPPEESDESSSDQSSESQGQSSAPGAPGQGGGDGSAQPELGELAQMLLGQDRSAVAAALSGAAAAAELSNIRYFTQRGLFQGRMMEALGIGRLRDDLDALKGATPAEAERL
;
A
#
# COMPACT_ATOMS: atom_id res chain seq x y z
N MET A 1 14.04 -6.95 16.74
CA MET A 1 13.13 -7.99 17.28
C MET A 1 12.18 -7.51 18.38
N ARG A 2 12.61 -6.78 19.41
CA ARG A 2 11.66 -6.21 20.41
C ARG A 2 10.68 -5.22 19.78
N GLU A 3 11.17 -4.42 18.82
CA GLU A 3 10.37 -3.46 18.07
C GLU A 3 9.33 -4.15 17.18
N GLU A 4 9.70 -5.26 16.52
CA GLU A 4 8.79 -6.10 15.74
C GLU A 4 7.64 -6.64 16.58
N LEU A 5 7.91 -7.09 17.81
CA LEU A 5 6.86 -7.56 18.71
C LEU A 5 5.93 -6.42 19.17
N HIS A 6 6.46 -5.23 19.45
CA HIS A 6 5.61 -4.07 19.74
C HIS A 6 4.75 -3.67 18.52
N ARG A 7 5.32 -3.71 17.31
CA ARG A 7 4.59 -3.47 16.06
C ARG A 7 3.51 -4.54 15.84
N PHE A 8 3.82 -5.80 16.14
CA PHE A 8 2.86 -6.90 16.10
C PHE A 8 1.72 -6.71 17.11
N PHE A 9 1.99 -6.34 18.36
CA PHE A 9 0.93 -6.07 19.35
C PHE A 9 0.02 -4.93 18.91
N ARG A 10 0.57 -3.93 18.23
CA ARG A 10 -0.24 -2.87 17.63
C ARG A 10 -1.11 -3.39 16.48
N ALA A 11 -0.57 -4.24 15.61
CA ALA A 11 -1.33 -4.88 14.55
C ALA A 11 -2.44 -5.78 15.12
N ALA A 12 -2.16 -6.56 16.15
CA ALA A 12 -3.13 -7.40 16.86
C ALA A 12 -4.29 -6.58 17.45
N ARG A 13 -4.02 -5.42 18.06
CA ARG A 13 -5.08 -4.49 18.50
C ARG A 13 -5.90 -3.95 17.34
N GLY A 14 -5.25 -3.68 16.20
CA GLY A 14 -5.93 -3.30 14.95
C GLY A 14 -6.84 -4.42 14.41
N ALA A 15 -6.46 -5.67 14.59
CA ALA A 15 -7.24 -6.86 14.25
C ALA A 15 -8.36 -7.18 15.28
N GLY A 16 -8.54 -6.34 16.31
CA GLY A 16 -9.61 -6.49 17.30
C GLY A 16 -9.21 -7.25 18.56
N VAL A 17 -7.96 -7.68 18.70
CA VAL A 17 -7.47 -8.42 19.87
C VAL A 17 -7.15 -7.44 21.00
N ARG A 18 -7.78 -7.59 22.16
CA ARG A 18 -7.58 -6.68 23.30
C ARG A 18 -6.31 -7.04 24.08
N VAL A 19 -5.19 -6.46 23.64
CA VAL A 19 -3.88 -6.62 24.30
C VAL A 19 -3.62 -5.51 25.34
N SER A 20 -3.58 -5.89 26.61
CA SER A 20 -3.24 -5.04 27.75
C SER A 20 -1.71 -4.96 27.99
N PRO A 21 -1.24 -3.98 28.80
CA PRO A 21 0.18 -3.89 29.16
C PRO A 21 0.72 -5.13 29.89
N ALA A 22 -0.07 -5.71 30.80
CA ALA A 22 0.33 -6.91 31.55
C ALA A 22 0.53 -8.11 30.61
N GLU A 23 -0.44 -8.36 29.72
CA GLU A 23 -0.35 -9.42 28.70
C GLU A 23 0.83 -9.20 27.75
N SER A 24 1.13 -7.95 27.38
CA SER A 24 2.31 -7.65 26.57
C SER A 24 3.60 -8.05 27.27
N ILE A 25 3.72 -7.80 28.59
CA ILE A 25 4.88 -8.20 29.39
C ILE A 25 4.98 -9.72 29.49
N ASP A 26 3.86 -10.39 29.75
CA ASP A 26 3.81 -11.85 29.90
C ASP A 26 4.12 -12.56 28.59
N ALA A 27 3.57 -12.07 27.47
CA ALA A 27 3.89 -12.56 26.13
C ALA A 27 5.38 -12.38 25.81
N MET A 28 5.96 -11.20 26.10
CA MET A 28 7.38 -10.95 25.90
C MET A 28 8.25 -11.93 26.72
N ARG A 29 7.88 -12.20 27.98
CA ARG A 29 8.58 -13.18 28.83
C ARG A 29 8.45 -14.60 28.26
N ALA A 30 7.26 -15.01 27.85
CA ALA A 30 7.07 -16.33 27.25
C ALA A 30 7.90 -16.50 25.97
N VAL A 31 7.92 -15.48 25.10
CA VAL A 31 8.75 -15.46 23.88
C VAL A 31 10.24 -15.59 24.20
N THR A 32 10.74 -14.97 25.29
CA THR A 32 12.16 -15.15 25.68
C THR A 32 12.51 -16.58 26.09
N GLN A 33 11.53 -17.40 26.50
CA GLN A 33 11.75 -18.80 26.87
C GLN A 33 11.71 -19.73 25.65
N VAL A 34 10.79 -19.49 24.70
CA VAL A 34 10.65 -20.35 23.51
C VAL A 34 11.60 -19.97 22.36
N GLY A 35 12.01 -18.70 22.29
CA GLY A 35 12.84 -18.19 21.21
C GLY A 35 12.09 -17.99 19.88
N PHE A 36 12.85 -17.85 18.78
CA PHE A 36 12.32 -17.51 17.44
C PHE A 36 12.62 -18.56 16.37
N ALA A 37 13.27 -19.68 16.73
CA ALA A 37 13.68 -20.70 15.78
C ALA A 37 12.49 -21.44 15.16
N ASP A 38 11.47 -21.71 15.97
CA ASP A 38 10.25 -22.37 15.54
C ASP A 38 9.11 -21.35 15.46
N ARG A 39 8.67 -21.08 14.21
CA ARG A 39 7.57 -20.16 13.93
C ARG A 39 6.23 -20.65 14.47
N GLY A 40 5.97 -21.96 14.44
CA GLY A 40 4.75 -22.55 14.96
C GLY A 40 4.68 -22.37 16.48
N LEU A 41 5.78 -22.70 17.17
CA LEU A 41 5.87 -22.52 18.62
C LEU A 41 5.73 -21.05 19.04
N LEU A 42 6.33 -20.12 18.30
CA LEU A 42 6.18 -18.69 18.53
C LEU A 42 4.72 -18.24 18.36
N ARG A 43 4.05 -18.68 17.29
CA ARG A 43 2.65 -18.38 17.01
C ARG A 43 1.75 -18.88 18.14
N ASP A 44 1.91 -20.13 18.56
CA ASP A 44 1.10 -20.73 19.61
C ASP A 44 1.34 -20.05 20.97
N THR A 45 2.58 -19.69 21.27
CA THR A 45 2.94 -18.93 22.48
C THR A 45 2.22 -17.58 22.53
N LEU A 46 2.21 -16.84 21.43
CA LEU A 46 1.51 -15.55 21.34
C LEU A 46 -0.01 -15.73 21.41
N LEU A 47 -0.56 -16.75 20.77
CA LEU A 47 -1.99 -17.07 20.83
C LEU A 47 -2.46 -17.39 22.25
N VAL A 48 -1.68 -18.16 23.00
CA VAL A 48 -2.02 -18.55 24.38
C VAL A 48 -1.88 -17.38 25.35
N THR A 49 -0.91 -16.49 25.15
CA THR A 49 -0.62 -15.40 26.09
C THR A 49 -1.46 -14.14 25.85
N LEU A 50 -1.96 -13.92 24.63
CA LEU A 50 -2.63 -12.68 24.27
C LEU A 50 -4.14 -12.80 24.02
N ALA A 51 -4.64 -13.99 23.65
CA ALA A 51 -6.05 -14.18 23.27
C ALA A 51 -6.85 -14.94 24.34
N LYS A 52 -8.01 -14.39 24.71
CA LYS A 52 -8.91 -14.89 25.76
C LYS A 52 -10.05 -15.73 25.19
N THR A 53 -10.49 -15.41 23.98
CA THR A 53 -11.61 -16.08 23.32
C THR A 53 -11.16 -16.82 22.06
N GLN A 54 -12.02 -17.70 21.55
CA GLN A 54 -11.74 -18.44 20.32
C GLN A 54 -11.68 -17.49 19.11
N GLU A 55 -12.52 -16.46 19.10
CA GLU A 55 -12.54 -15.41 18.08
C GLU A 55 -11.24 -14.61 18.12
N GLU A 56 -10.75 -14.24 19.32
CA GLU A 56 -9.46 -13.56 19.46
C GLU A 56 -8.29 -14.43 18.98
N LYS A 57 -8.34 -15.75 19.21
CA LYS A 57 -7.32 -16.69 18.70
C LYS A 57 -7.32 -16.76 17.17
N GLN A 58 -8.49 -16.78 16.54
CA GLN A 58 -8.60 -16.76 15.08
C GLN A 58 -8.04 -15.44 14.51
N ALA A 59 -8.51 -14.31 15.02
CA ALA A 59 -8.06 -12.98 14.57
C ALA A 59 -6.55 -12.78 14.79
N LEU A 60 -6.02 -13.20 15.93
CA LEU A 60 -4.59 -13.09 16.22
C LEU A 60 -3.74 -14.02 15.35
N GLY A 61 -4.23 -15.23 15.07
CA GLY A 61 -3.54 -16.19 14.22
C GLY A 61 -3.42 -15.69 12.78
N GLU A 62 -4.51 -15.22 12.20
CA GLU A 62 -4.51 -14.58 10.87
C GLU A 62 -3.61 -13.34 10.84
N CYS A 63 -3.66 -12.51 11.89
CA CYS A 63 -2.79 -11.34 12.03
C CYS A 63 -1.30 -11.74 12.07
N PHE A 64 -0.95 -12.80 12.80
CA PHE A 64 0.42 -13.32 12.86
C PHE A 64 0.89 -13.77 11.48
N ASP A 65 0.08 -14.57 10.80
CA ASP A 65 0.43 -15.12 9.50
C ASP A 65 0.62 -13.99 8.47
N LEU A 66 -0.24 -12.98 8.45
CA LEU A 66 -0.09 -11.80 7.58
C LEU A 66 1.13 -10.94 7.94
N PHE A 67 1.34 -10.68 9.23
CA PHE A 67 2.41 -9.80 9.71
C PHE A 67 3.81 -10.35 9.38
N PHE A 68 4.00 -11.66 9.57
CA PHE A 68 5.29 -12.31 9.36
C PHE A 68 5.43 -12.96 7.97
N SER A 69 4.46 -12.81 7.06
CA SER A 69 4.56 -13.32 5.67
C SER A 69 5.23 -12.35 4.69
N ARG A 70 5.40 -11.07 5.06
CA ARG A 70 6.11 -10.11 4.20
C ARG A 70 7.62 -10.25 4.41
N PRO A 71 8.40 -10.69 3.40
CA PRO A 71 9.85 -10.54 3.47
C PRO A 71 10.19 -9.05 3.56
N GLU A 72 11.23 -8.73 4.32
CA GLU A 72 11.83 -7.40 4.37
C GLU A 72 12.07 -6.90 2.93
N PRO A 73 11.67 -5.66 2.58
CA PRO A 73 12.00 -5.12 1.28
C PRO A 73 13.52 -5.21 1.10
N PRO A 74 14.02 -5.60 -0.09
CA PRO A 74 15.45 -5.67 -0.31
C PRO A 74 16.07 -4.30 0.04
N PRO A 75 17.26 -4.28 0.66
CA PRO A 75 17.95 -3.02 0.91
C PRO A 75 18.08 -2.27 -0.41
N PRO A 76 17.95 -0.93 -0.41
CA PRO A 76 18.15 -0.14 -1.63
C PRO A 76 19.51 -0.51 -2.23
N PRO A 77 19.63 -0.61 -3.56
CA PRO A 77 20.91 -0.89 -4.19
C PRO A 77 21.91 0.15 -3.69
N GLU A 78 23.03 -0.31 -3.13
CA GLU A 78 24.15 0.56 -2.81
C GLU A 78 24.54 1.25 -4.12
N GLU A 79 24.36 2.57 -4.17
CA GLU A 79 24.86 3.42 -5.23
C GLU A 79 26.37 3.20 -5.29
N SER A 80 26.80 2.41 -6.27
CA SER A 80 28.22 2.27 -6.59
C SER A 80 28.65 3.61 -7.17
N ASP A 81 29.32 4.35 -6.31
CA ASP A 81 29.97 5.62 -6.54
C ASP A 81 31.09 5.43 -7.57
N GLU A 82 30.76 5.47 -8.87
CA GLU A 82 31.74 5.68 -9.93
C GLU A 82 31.62 7.09 -10.49
N SER A 83 32.44 7.94 -9.88
CA SER A 83 32.78 9.27 -10.36
C SER A 83 33.31 9.23 -11.81
N SER A 84 32.69 10.04 -12.66
CA SER A 84 33.29 10.94 -13.64
C SER A 84 34.58 10.50 -14.37
N SER A 85 34.47 10.23 -15.68
CA SER A 85 35.41 10.81 -16.64
C SER A 85 34.77 11.03 -18.02
N ASP A 86 34.66 12.32 -18.32
CA ASP A 86 34.31 12.99 -19.57
C ASP A 86 35.35 12.71 -20.66
N GLN A 87 34.93 12.31 -21.88
CA GLN A 87 35.59 12.70 -23.13
C GLN A 87 34.57 12.84 -24.28
N SER A 88 34.32 14.11 -24.56
CA SER A 88 33.83 14.75 -25.79
C SER A 88 34.42 14.20 -27.12
N SER A 89 33.57 14.12 -28.14
CA SER A 89 33.96 14.29 -29.54
C SER A 89 32.78 14.80 -30.37
N GLU A 90 32.93 16.05 -30.80
CA GLU A 90 32.03 16.77 -31.70
C GLU A 90 32.37 16.45 -33.17
N SER A 91 31.37 16.34 -34.04
CA SER A 91 31.43 16.87 -35.41
C SER A 91 30.03 17.02 -36.03
N GLN A 92 29.66 18.28 -36.26
CA GLN A 92 28.79 18.89 -37.29
C GLN A 92 28.15 17.93 -38.31
N GLY A 93 26.87 18.02 -38.67
CA GLY A 93 26.04 19.21 -38.84
C GLY A 93 25.65 19.32 -40.31
N GLN A 94 24.43 18.87 -40.68
CA GLN A 94 23.79 19.35 -41.90
C GLN A 94 22.25 19.29 -41.83
N SER A 95 21.71 20.50 -41.76
CA SER A 95 20.37 21.00 -42.05
C SER A 95 19.53 20.23 -43.06
N SER A 96 18.24 20.08 -42.73
CA SER A 96 17.11 20.43 -43.62
C SER A 96 15.80 20.53 -42.82
N ALA A 97 15.30 21.75 -42.65
CA ALA A 97 13.86 22.03 -42.59
C ALA A 97 13.38 22.23 -44.05
N PRO A 98 12.11 21.96 -44.41
CA PRO A 98 11.01 22.85 -44.00
C PRO A 98 9.63 22.15 -43.85
N GLY A 99 8.65 22.91 -43.35
CA GLY A 99 7.27 22.77 -43.81
C GLY A 99 6.23 22.55 -42.71
N ALA A 100 5.56 23.63 -42.32
CA ALA A 100 4.22 23.57 -41.76
C ALA A 100 3.22 22.95 -42.76
N PRO A 101 2.16 22.32 -42.26
CA PRO A 101 0.81 22.87 -42.45
C PRO A 101 0.11 22.95 -41.07
N GLY A 102 -0.80 23.89 -40.80
CA GLY A 102 -1.90 24.30 -41.67
C GLY A 102 -3.12 23.44 -41.35
N GLN A 103 -3.86 23.85 -40.32
CA GLN A 103 -5.29 23.70 -40.05
C GLN A 103 -6.07 22.55 -40.76
N GLY A 104 -6.65 21.65 -39.96
CA GLY A 104 -7.74 20.78 -40.39
C GLY A 104 -8.54 20.27 -39.20
N GLY A 105 -9.73 20.84 -38.98
CA GLY A 105 -10.70 20.29 -38.03
C GLY A 105 -11.20 18.92 -38.49
N GLY A 106 -11.39 18.03 -37.53
CA GLY A 106 -11.91 16.68 -37.73
C GLY A 106 -12.26 16.04 -36.39
N ASP A 107 -13.55 16.05 -36.08
CA ASP A 107 -14.24 15.41 -34.96
C ASP A 107 -13.97 13.88 -34.90
N GLY A 108 -13.83 13.32 -33.69
CA GLY A 108 -13.63 11.87 -33.49
C GLY A 108 -13.00 11.43 -32.16
N SER A 109 -13.81 11.47 -31.09
CA SER A 109 -13.62 10.78 -29.79
C SER A 109 -12.31 11.01 -29.02
N ALA A 110 -12.20 12.14 -28.32
CA ALA A 110 -11.36 12.21 -27.13
C ALA A 110 -12.02 11.33 -26.04
N GLN A 111 -11.49 10.14 -25.80
CA GLN A 111 -11.83 9.40 -24.58
C GLN A 111 -11.47 10.30 -23.40
N PRO A 112 -12.35 10.44 -22.38
CA PRO A 112 -12.00 11.18 -21.18
C PRO A 112 -10.73 10.57 -20.59
N GLU A 113 -9.70 11.38 -20.35
CA GLU A 113 -8.49 10.92 -19.66
C GLU A 113 -8.88 10.56 -18.21
N LEU A 114 -9.17 9.27 -17.99
CA LEU A 114 -9.53 8.71 -16.70
C LEU A 114 -8.37 8.89 -15.72
N GLY A 115 -8.67 9.07 -14.43
CA GLY A 115 -7.67 9.07 -13.37
C GLY A 115 -7.01 7.70 -13.18
N GLU A 116 -5.85 7.69 -12.53
CA GLU A 116 -5.01 6.51 -12.31
C GLU A 116 -5.77 5.35 -11.65
N LEU A 117 -6.57 5.63 -10.62
CA LEU A 117 -7.38 4.61 -9.93
C LEU A 117 -8.45 3.99 -10.84
N ALA A 118 -9.12 4.79 -11.67
CA ALA A 118 -10.10 4.30 -12.62
C ALA A 118 -9.46 3.39 -13.68
N GLN A 119 -8.28 3.77 -14.19
CA GLN A 119 -7.53 2.96 -15.13
C GLN A 119 -7.09 1.62 -14.51
N MET A 120 -6.56 1.62 -13.28
CA MET A 120 -6.16 0.41 -12.57
C MET A 120 -7.33 -0.55 -12.35
N LEU A 121 -8.50 -0.03 -11.99
CA LEU A 121 -9.72 -0.82 -11.77
C LEU A 121 -10.26 -1.40 -13.08
N LEU A 122 -10.33 -0.60 -14.15
CA LEU A 122 -10.80 -1.06 -15.46
C LEU A 122 -9.87 -2.11 -16.06
N GLY A 123 -8.56 -1.96 -15.85
CA GLY A 123 -7.53 -2.95 -16.20
C GLY A 123 -7.52 -4.19 -15.31
N GLN A 124 -8.31 -4.22 -14.23
CA GLN A 124 -8.34 -5.29 -13.23
C GLN A 124 -6.97 -5.61 -12.62
N ASP A 125 -6.06 -4.64 -12.57
CA ASP A 125 -4.72 -4.82 -12.04
C ASP A 125 -4.74 -4.80 -10.50
N ARG A 126 -5.02 -5.97 -9.92
CA ARG A 126 -5.04 -6.15 -8.45
C ARG A 126 -3.73 -5.77 -7.79
N SER A 127 -2.60 -5.92 -8.49
CA SER A 127 -1.28 -5.64 -7.93
C SER A 127 -1.03 -4.14 -7.85
N ALA A 128 -1.38 -3.39 -8.90
CA ALA A 128 -1.30 -1.94 -8.93
C ALA A 128 -2.26 -1.31 -7.91
N VAL A 129 -3.50 -1.79 -7.82
CA VAL A 129 -4.46 -1.33 -6.79
C VAL A 129 -3.93 -1.59 -5.37
N ALA A 130 -3.32 -2.75 -5.12
CA ALA A 130 -2.73 -3.06 -3.82
C ALA A 130 -1.52 -2.15 -3.50
N ALA A 131 -0.69 -1.85 -4.49
CA ALA A 131 0.44 -0.93 -4.34
C ALA A 131 -0.04 0.50 -4.06
N ALA A 132 -1.01 1.00 -4.82
CA ALA A 132 -1.63 2.31 -4.62
C ALA A 132 -2.28 2.42 -3.24
N LEU A 133 -3.00 1.39 -2.80
CA LEU A 133 -3.57 1.33 -1.45
C LEU A 133 -2.50 1.37 -0.36
N SER A 134 -1.39 0.65 -0.54
CA SER A 134 -0.25 0.68 0.38
C SER A 134 0.40 2.06 0.44
N GLY A 135 0.56 2.73 -0.72
CA GLY A 135 1.08 4.09 -0.81
C GLY A 135 0.16 5.11 -0.13
N ALA A 136 -1.14 5.03 -0.38
CA ALA A 136 -2.14 5.88 0.25
C ALA A 136 -2.21 5.68 1.78
N ALA A 137 -2.07 4.44 2.24
CA ALA A 137 -2.02 4.14 3.67
C ALA A 137 -0.78 4.74 4.36
N ALA A 138 0.38 4.74 3.67
CA ALA A 138 1.60 5.38 4.13
C ALA A 138 1.47 6.91 4.15
N ALA A 139 0.95 7.50 3.06
CA ALA A 139 0.72 8.95 2.94
C ALA A 139 -0.29 9.47 3.98
N ALA A 140 -1.32 8.69 4.30
CA ALA A 140 -2.28 9.02 5.33
C ALA A 140 -1.78 8.75 6.76
N GLU A 141 -0.56 8.24 6.92
CA GLU A 141 0.06 7.88 8.20
C GLU A 141 -0.81 6.95 9.06
N LEU A 142 -1.41 5.90 8.48
CA LEU A 142 -2.25 4.96 9.25
C LEU A 142 -1.51 4.34 10.44
N SER A 143 -0.19 4.22 10.34
CA SER A 143 0.71 3.84 11.43
C SER A 143 0.81 4.88 12.54
N ASN A 144 0.05 5.97 12.55
CA ASN A 144 0.00 6.96 13.64
C ASN A 144 -1.32 6.97 14.39
N ILE A 145 -2.28 6.11 14.03
CA ILE A 145 -3.54 5.96 14.78
C ILE A 145 -3.22 5.48 16.21
N ARG A 146 -3.61 6.30 17.20
CA ARG A 146 -3.45 5.98 18.63
C ARG A 146 -4.76 5.64 19.30
N TYR A 147 -5.84 6.30 18.87
CA TYR A 147 -7.16 6.17 19.48
C TYR A 147 -8.18 5.69 18.45
N PHE A 148 -9.13 4.86 18.89
CA PHE A 148 -10.14 4.29 18.00
C PHE A 148 -11.02 5.37 17.32
N THR A 149 -11.24 6.50 17.99
CA THR A 149 -11.99 7.65 17.46
C THR A 149 -11.31 8.32 16.27
N GLN A 150 -9.99 8.17 16.12
CA GLN A 150 -9.24 8.72 14.99
C GLN A 150 -9.43 7.89 13.72
N ARG A 151 -9.94 6.65 13.80
CA ARG A 151 -10.01 5.73 12.65
C ARG A 151 -10.75 6.33 11.45
N GLY A 152 -11.89 6.99 11.68
CA GLY A 152 -12.67 7.60 10.60
C GLY A 152 -11.92 8.71 9.87
N LEU A 153 -11.17 9.54 10.61
CA LEU A 153 -10.35 10.62 10.02
C LEU A 153 -9.25 10.06 9.13
N PHE A 154 -8.51 9.05 9.60
CA PHE A 154 -7.42 8.43 8.84
C PHE A 154 -7.94 7.63 7.64
N GLN A 155 -9.12 7.00 7.74
CA GLN A 155 -9.78 6.38 6.60
C GLN A 155 -10.13 7.41 5.52
N GLY A 156 -10.68 8.57 5.90
CA GLY A 156 -10.97 9.65 4.97
C GLY A 156 -9.73 10.13 4.23
N ARG A 157 -8.64 10.40 4.97
CA ARG A 157 -7.35 10.81 4.37
C ARG A 157 -6.76 9.77 3.43
N MET A 158 -6.85 8.49 3.78
CA MET A 158 -6.39 7.40 2.93
C MET A 158 -7.19 7.33 1.62
N MET A 159 -8.51 7.46 1.69
CA MET A 159 -9.37 7.45 0.50
C MET A 159 -9.12 8.69 -0.39
N GLU A 160 -8.87 9.84 0.22
CA GLU A 160 -8.49 11.06 -0.47
C GLU A 160 -7.13 10.90 -1.18
N ALA A 161 -6.12 10.39 -0.48
CA ALA A 161 -4.80 10.09 -1.06
C ALA A 161 -4.85 9.03 -2.16
N LEU A 162 -5.79 8.07 -2.09
CA LEU A 162 -6.02 7.07 -3.13
C LEU A 162 -6.66 7.66 -4.40
N GLY A 163 -7.23 8.87 -4.32
CA GLY A 163 -7.86 9.54 -5.46
C GLY A 163 -9.36 9.23 -5.62
N ILE A 164 -10.07 8.90 -4.54
CA ILE A 164 -11.52 8.57 -4.60
C ILE A 164 -12.39 9.68 -5.20
N GLY A 165 -12.00 10.94 -5.01
CA GLY A 165 -12.72 12.10 -5.57
C GLY A 165 -12.66 12.10 -7.09
N ARG A 166 -11.46 11.93 -7.66
CA ARG A 166 -11.27 11.85 -9.11
C ARG A 166 -11.98 10.62 -9.71
N LEU A 167 -11.90 9.46 -9.05
CA LEU A 167 -12.61 8.26 -9.50
C LEU A 167 -14.13 8.50 -9.59
N ARG A 168 -14.70 9.27 -8.66
CA ARG A 168 -16.13 9.62 -8.70
C ARG A 168 -16.46 10.48 -9.93
N ASP A 169 -15.63 11.48 -10.20
CA ASP A 169 -15.79 12.34 -11.39
C ASP A 169 -15.68 11.53 -12.69
N ASP A 170 -14.71 10.62 -12.75
CA ASP A 170 -14.50 9.72 -13.89
C ASP A 170 -15.70 8.77 -14.11
N LEU A 171 -16.28 8.23 -13.03
CA LEU A 171 -17.49 7.41 -13.07
C LEU A 171 -18.70 8.18 -13.62
N ASP A 172 -18.89 9.43 -13.19
CA ASP A 172 -19.99 10.26 -13.65
C ASP A 172 -19.80 10.67 -15.13
N ALA A 173 -18.55 10.89 -15.57
CA ALA A 173 -18.22 11.09 -16.99
C ALA A 173 -18.48 9.83 -17.84
N LEU A 174 -18.05 8.65 -17.37
CA LEU A 174 -18.26 7.37 -18.06
C LEU A 174 -19.74 7.00 -18.16
N LYS A 175 -20.56 7.28 -17.14
CA LYS A 175 -22.03 7.08 -17.23
C LYS A 175 -22.66 7.88 -18.36
N GLY A 176 -22.13 9.08 -18.66
CA GLY A 176 -22.61 9.94 -19.74
C GLY A 176 -22.12 9.52 -21.13
N ALA A 177 -20.89 9.00 -21.23
CA ALA A 177 -20.27 8.65 -22.52
C ALA A 177 -20.46 7.17 -22.90
N THR A 178 -20.20 6.25 -21.96
CA THR A 178 -20.11 4.80 -22.17
C THR A 178 -20.63 4.05 -20.92
N PRO A 179 -21.96 3.91 -20.73
CA PRO A 179 -22.52 3.32 -19.51
C PRO A 179 -22.05 1.89 -19.23
N ALA A 180 -21.69 1.11 -20.27
CA ALA A 180 -21.15 -0.24 -20.11
C ALA A 180 -19.75 -0.29 -19.48
N GLU A 181 -18.93 0.76 -19.62
CA GLU A 181 -17.63 0.86 -18.95
C GLU A 181 -17.78 1.32 -17.50
N ALA A 182 -18.76 2.18 -17.23
CA ALA A 182 -19.10 2.59 -15.87
C ALA A 182 -19.58 1.42 -15.00
N GLU A 183 -20.28 0.43 -15.57
CA GLU A 183 -20.71 -0.78 -14.84
C GLU A 183 -19.57 -1.76 -14.51
N ARG A 184 -18.38 -1.57 -15.08
CA ARG A 184 -17.20 -2.43 -14.83
C ARG A 184 -16.31 -1.95 -13.67
N LEU A 185 -16.52 -0.73 -13.21
CA LEU A 185 -15.81 -0.09 -12.09
C LEU A 185 -16.60 -0.24 -10.79
#